data_AF-A0A355AQY8-F1
#
_entry.id   AF-A0A355AQY8-F1
#
_cell.length_a   1.000
_cell.length_b   1.000
_cell.length_c   1.000
_cell.angle_alpha   90.00
_cell.angle_beta   90.00
_cell.angle_gamma   90.00
#
_symmetry.space_group_name_H-M   'P 1'
#
loop_
_entity.id
_entity.type
_entity.pdbx_description
1 polymer ?
#
loop_
_entity_poly.entity_id
_entity_poly.type
_entity_poly.pdbx_seq_one_letter_code
_entity_poly.pdbx_strand_id
1 'polypeptide(L)'
;MSQAIPMQTEARERHWERVYNTKTHFEVSWHQPEPTLSRRLIEKTELPTTAALLDIGSGTSTLVDQLLLRGYDNLAVLDTSAHALSLVRKRLG
;
A
#
# COMPACT_ATOMS: atom_id res chain seq x y z
N MET A 1 40.93 0.71 0.66
CA MET A 1 39.71 1.36 1.19
C MET A 1 38.63 1.20 0.13
N SER A 2 37.73 0.23 0.30
CA SER A 2 36.63 -0.01 -0.65
C SER A 2 35.57 1.07 -0.45
N GLN A 3 35.38 1.94 -1.44
CA GLN A 3 34.23 2.84 -1.43
C GLN A 3 32.98 2.02 -1.73
N ALA A 4 32.05 1.98 -0.79
CA ALA A 4 30.73 1.41 -1.02
C ALA A 4 30.03 2.21 -2.13
N ILE A 5 29.69 1.54 -3.23
CA ILE A 5 28.78 2.09 -4.23
C ILE A 5 27.47 2.40 -3.49
N PRO A 6 26.92 3.61 -3.53
CA PRO A 6 25.64 3.89 -2.89
C PRO A 6 24.60 2.93 -3.47
N MET A 7 24.10 2.05 -2.61
CA MET A 7 23.19 0.97 -2.97
C MET A 7 21.92 1.59 -3.57
N GLN A 8 21.61 1.27 -4.82
CA GLN A 8 20.45 1.83 -5.55
C GLN A 8 19.12 1.71 -4.77
N THR A 9 19.04 0.74 -3.85
CA THR A 9 17.93 0.52 -2.91
C THR A 9 17.63 1.75 -2.04
N GLU A 10 18.64 2.39 -1.44
CA GLU A 10 18.37 3.54 -0.55
C GLU A 10 17.86 4.75 -1.34
N ALA A 11 18.33 4.93 -2.58
CA ALA A 11 17.85 5.98 -3.46
C ALA A 11 16.38 5.78 -3.82
N ARG A 12 15.94 4.52 -3.98
CA ARG A 12 14.56 4.16 -4.29
C ARG A 12 13.63 4.35 -3.09
N GLU A 13 14.04 3.92 -1.90
CA GLU A 13 13.28 4.09 -0.66
C GLU A 13 13.07 5.58 -0.35
N ARG A 14 14.15 6.37 -0.37
CA ARG A 14 14.08 7.83 -0.16
C ARG A 14 13.19 8.54 -1.18
N HIS A 15 13.10 8.02 -2.41
CA HIS A 15 12.21 8.56 -3.42
C HIS A 15 10.74 8.38 -3.02
N TRP A 16 10.32 7.17 -2.66
CA TRP A 16 8.94 6.90 -2.25
C TRP A 16 8.57 7.61 -0.97
N GLU A 17 9.46 7.62 0.01
CA GLU A 17 9.26 8.36 1.25
C GLU A 17 9.05 9.85 0.97
N ARG A 18 9.84 10.45 0.07
CA ARG A 18 9.65 11.85 -0.35
C ARG A 18 8.31 12.05 -1.05
N VAL A 19 7.92 11.17 -1.96
CA VAL A 19 6.63 11.27 -2.67
C VAL A 19 5.48 11.33 -1.67
N TYR A 20 5.42 10.42 -0.71
CA TYR A 20 4.33 10.39 0.27
C TYR A 20 4.39 11.53 1.30
N ASN A 21 5.57 12.10 1.58
CA ASN A 21 5.68 13.30 2.42
C ASN A 21 5.27 14.60 1.69
N THR A 22 5.42 14.66 0.37
CA THR A 22 5.24 15.90 -0.41
C THR A 22 3.95 15.95 -1.21
N LYS A 23 3.30 14.81 -1.44
CA LYS A 23 2.08 14.70 -2.23
C LYS A 23 0.98 14.04 -1.42
N THR A 24 -0.21 14.61 -1.50
CA THR A 24 -1.43 13.95 -1.08
C THR A 24 -1.75 12.78 -2.02
N HIS A 25 -2.57 11.85 -1.55
CA HIS A 25 -2.99 10.70 -2.35
C HIS A 25 -3.74 11.09 -3.64
N PHE A 26 -4.34 12.28 -3.73
CA PHE A 26 -4.99 12.75 -4.96
C PHE A 26 -4.02 13.31 -6.01
N GLU A 27 -2.77 13.60 -5.64
CA GLU A 27 -1.78 14.25 -6.51
C GLU A 27 -0.87 13.26 -7.25
N VAL A 28 -1.09 11.96 -7.08
CA VAL A 28 -0.36 10.90 -7.78
C VAL A 28 -1.25 10.25 -8.84
N SER A 29 -0.68 9.99 -10.02
CA SER A 29 -1.44 9.49 -11.17
C SER A 29 -1.95 8.05 -11.03
N TRP A 30 -1.42 7.30 -10.06
CA TRP A 30 -1.80 5.92 -9.77
C TRP A 30 -2.84 5.81 -8.65
N HIS A 31 -3.35 6.94 -8.15
CA HIS A 31 -4.47 6.92 -7.20
C HIS A 31 -5.78 6.60 -7.90
N GLN A 32 -6.56 5.73 -7.27
CA GLN A 32 -7.93 5.47 -7.61
C GLN A 32 -8.76 5.64 -6.34
N PRO A 33 -9.82 6.47 -6.34
CA PRO A 33 -10.69 6.62 -5.17
C PRO A 33 -11.31 5.28 -4.74
N GLU A 34 -11.70 4.48 -5.73
CA GLU A 34 -12.28 3.15 -5.56
C GLU A 34 -11.46 2.10 -6.34
N PRO A 35 -10.76 1.16 -5.66
CA PRO A 35 -9.91 0.13 -6.28
C PRO A 35 -10.74 -1.03 -6.86
N THR A 36 -11.69 -0.69 -7.74
CA THR A 36 -12.75 -1.58 -8.22
C THR A 36 -12.22 -2.83 -8.91
N LEU A 37 -11.19 -2.70 -9.75
CA LEU A 37 -10.63 -3.84 -10.48
C LEU A 37 -9.95 -4.83 -9.53
N SER A 38 -9.02 -4.35 -8.70
CA SER A 38 -8.30 -5.19 -7.72
C SER A 38 -9.27 -5.91 -6.80
N ARG A 39 -10.28 -5.18 -6.29
CA ARG A 39 -11.35 -5.78 -5.49
C ARG A 39 -12.08 -6.90 -6.24
N ARG A 40 -12.55 -6.65 -7.46
CA ARG A 40 -13.26 -7.66 -8.26
C ARG A 40 -12.40 -8.89 -8.55
N LEU A 41 -11.09 -8.69 -8.73
CA LEU A 41 -10.15 -9.81 -8.93
C LEU A 41 -10.00 -10.64 -7.66
N ILE A 42 -9.93 -10.01 -6.48
CA ILE A 42 -9.91 -10.71 -5.18
C ILE A 42 -11.21 -11.48 -4.96
N GLU A 43 -12.37 -10.85 -5.19
CA GLU A 43 -13.69 -11.49 -5.04
C GLU A 43 -13.82 -12.74 -5.94
N LYS A 44 -13.26 -12.70 -7.15
CA LYS A 44 -13.24 -13.83 -8.09
C LYS A 44 -12.36 -15.01 -7.65
N THR A 45 -11.51 -14.83 -6.64
CA THR A 45 -10.74 -15.96 -6.08
C THR A 45 -11.61 -16.88 -5.22
N GLU A 46 -12.80 -16.42 -4.82
CA GLU A 46 -13.74 -17.15 -3.96
C GLU A 46 -13.11 -17.60 -2.62
N LEU A 47 -12.02 -16.95 -2.21
CA LEU A 47 -11.41 -17.18 -0.90
C LEU A 47 -12.37 -16.71 0.21
N PRO A 48 -12.44 -17.44 1.33
CA PRO A 48 -13.21 -17.00 2.48
C PRO A 48 -12.65 -15.66 3.00
N THR A 49 -13.49 -14.85 3.64
CA THR A 49 -13.05 -13.57 4.21
C THR A 49 -12.00 -13.71 5.32
N THR A 50 -11.85 -14.91 5.86
CA THR A 50 -10.81 -15.28 6.84
C THR A 50 -9.46 -15.63 6.21
N ALA A 51 -9.37 -15.67 4.88
CA ALA A 51 -8.11 -15.95 4.19
C ALA A 51 -7.07 -14.85 4.46
N ALA A 52 -5.81 -15.24 4.59
CA ALA A 52 -4.71 -14.30 4.76
C ALA A 52 -4.41 -13.60 3.43
N LEU A 53 -4.53 -12.27 3.38
CA LEU A 53 -4.19 -11.45 2.21
C LEU A 53 -3.09 -10.45 2.56
N LEU A 54 -2.11 -10.33 1.67
CA LEU A 54 -1.01 -9.35 1.77
C LEU A 54 -1.04 -8.41 0.56
N ASP A 55 -1.24 -7.11 0.80
CA ASP A 55 -1.14 -6.04 -0.20
C ASP A 55 0.30 -5.49 -0.23
N ILE A 56 1.03 -5.74 -1.32
CA ILE A 56 2.46 -5.40 -1.47
C ILE A 56 2.60 -4.14 -2.31
N GLY A 57 3.35 -3.16 -1.81
CA GLY A 57 3.46 -1.85 -2.46
C GLY A 57 2.14 -1.09 -2.36
N SER A 58 1.42 -1.26 -1.26
CA SER A 58 0.07 -0.73 -1.07
C SER A 58 -0.01 0.79 -1.16
N GLY A 59 1.12 1.48 -0.91
CA GLY A 59 1.17 2.92 -0.78
C GLY A 59 0.13 3.40 0.23
N THR A 60 -0.67 4.36 -0.21
CA THR A 60 -1.84 4.87 0.54
C THR A 60 -3.17 4.41 -0.05
N SER A 61 -3.18 3.35 -0.85
CA SER A 61 -4.38 2.76 -1.48
C SER A 61 -5.51 2.53 -0.47
N THR A 62 -6.76 2.65 -0.92
CA THR A 62 -7.97 2.35 -0.13
C THR A 62 -8.43 0.90 -0.26
N LEU A 63 -7.63 0.02 -0.87
CA LEU A 63 -7.99 -1.39 -1.07
C LEU A 63 -8.22 -2.11 0.25
N VAL A 64 -7.32 -1.94 1.22
CA VAL A 64 -7.46 -2.55 2.55
C VAL A 64 -8.74 -2.07 3.26
N ASP A 65 -9.09 -0.78 3.14
CA ASP A 65 -10.32 -0.21 3.68
C ASP A 65 -11.55 -0.91 3.07
N GLN A 66 -11.55 -1.08 1.76
CA GLN A 66 -12.65 -1.70 1.00
C GLN A 66 -12.78 -3.21 1.28
N LEU A 67 -11.69 -3.90 1.60
CA LEU A 67 -11.71 -5.30 2.01
C LEU A 67 -12.23 -5.44 3.45
N LEU A 68 -11.80 -4.57 4.38
CA LEU A 68 -12.34 -4.52 5.74
C LEU A 68 -13.86 -4.30 5.75
N LEU A 69 -14.35 -3.34 4.95
CA LEU A 69 -15.79 -3.07 4.80
C LEU A 69 -16.59 -4.28 4.26
N ARG A 70 -15.92 -5.24 3.61
CA ARG A 70 -16.53 -6.47 3.09
C ARG A 70 -16.36 -7.68 4.00
N GLY A 71 -15.80 -7.47 5.19
CA GLY A 71 -15.66 -8.49 6.23
C GLY A 71 -14.38 -9.32 6.14
N TYR A 72 -13.42 -8.95 5.29
CA TYR A 72 -12.09 -9.56 5.37
C TYR A 72 -11.40 -9.14 6.67
N ASP A 73 -10.88 -10.11 7.43
CA ASP A 73 -10.35 -9.87 8.78
C ASP A 73 -8.86 -10.19 8.94
N ASN A 74 -8.27 -10.91 7.97
CA ASN A 74 -6.87 -11.34 8.00
C ASN A 74 -6.07 -10.64 6.89
N LEU A 75 -5.86 -9.34 7.08
CA LEU A 75 -5.23 -8.45 6.10
C LEU A 75 -3.88 -7.93 6.61
N ALA A 76 -2.90 -7.92 5.72
CA ALA A 76 -1.61 -7.27 5.93
C ALA A 76 -1.32 -6.29 4.77
N VAL A 77 -0.70 -5.16 5.09
CA VAL A 77 -0.22 -4.18 4.11
C VAL A 77 1.29 -4.02 4.26
N LEU A 78 1.98 -3.96 3.13
CA LEU A 78 3.42 -3.80 3.05
C LEU A 78 3.75 -2.68 2.06
N ASP A 79 4.56 -1.71 2.50
CA ASP A 79 5.12 -0.68 1.65
C ASP A 79 6.55 -0.34 2.11
N THR A 80 7.37 0.14 1.18
CA THR A 80 8.73 0.62 1.50
C THR A 80 8.74 1.98 2.18
N SER A 81 7.67 2.76 2.06
CA SER A 81 7.52 4.06 2.71
C SER A 81 6.87 3.91 4.08
N ALA A 82 7.61 4.26 5.12
CA ALA A 82 7.08 4.35 6.48
C ALA A 82 5.97 5.41 6.57
N HIS A 83 6.08 6.52 5.84
CA HIS A 83 5.04 7.54 5.79
C HIS A 83 3.73 7.01 5.19
N ALA A 84 3.79 6.27 4.09
CA ALA A 84 2.61 5.66 3.49
C ALA A 84 1.88 4.75 4.49
N LEU A 85 2.63 3.87 5.17
CA LEU A 85 2.08 3.00 6.21
C LEU A 85 1.48 3.79 7.38
N SER A 86 2.11 4.90 7.78
CA SER A 86 1.56 5.77 8.83
C SER A 86 0.24 6.41 8.42
N LEU A 87 0.09 6.83 7.16
CA LEU A 87 -1.16 7.40 6.65
C LEU A 87 -2.28 6.35 6.61
N VAL A 88 -1.98 5.12 6.18
CA VAL A 88 -2.93 4.00 6.21
C VAL A 88 -3.37 3.69 7.64
N ARG A 89 -2.44 3.55 8.59
CA ARG A 89 -2.76 3.35 10.01
C ARG A 89 -3.64 4.46 10.56
N LYS A 90 -3.28 5.73 10.32
CA LYS A 90 -4.06 6.87 10.78
C LYS A 90 -5.50 6.86 10.25
N ARG A 91 -5.70 6.35 9.03
CA ARG A 91 -7.03 6.26 8.39
C ARG A 91 -7.88 5.11 8.95
N LEU A 92 -7.26 3.97 9.29
CA LEU A 92 -7.97 2.77 9.74
C LEU A 92 -8.19 2.71 11.27
N GLY A 93 -7.44 3.50 12.04
CA GLY A 93 -7.44 3.44 13.53
C GLY A 93 -6.41 2.44 14.07
#